data_AF-A0A2V5Y5A8-F1
#
_entry.id   AF-A0A2V5Y5A8-F1
#
_cell.length_a   1.000
_cell.length_b   1.000
_cell.length_c   1.000
_cell.angle_alpha   90.00
_cell.angle_beta   90.00
_cell.angle_gamma   90.00
#
_symmetry.space_group_name_H-M   'P 1'
#
loop_
_entity.id
_entity.type
_entity.pdbx_description
1 polymer ?
#
loop_
_entity_poly.entity_id
_entity_poly.type
_entity_poly.pdbx_seq_one_letter_code
_entity_poly.pdbx_strand_id
1 'polypeptide(L)'
;MQQTHAQIRQKLVPRVGLVYRNQRSLQLQEGAFALCSFWEADFLARSGKTDEAREVFEAALENANDVDLFAEEIDAETGDALGNFPQAFTHLGVINAALSLRDSEDQCK
;
A
#
# COMPACT_ATOMS: atom_id res chain seq x y z
N MET A 1 8.73 -3.84 -15.91
CA MET A 1 8.22 -3.27 -14.64
C MET A 1 8.61 -4.05 -13.39
N GLN A 2 8.73 -5.39 -13.43
CA GLN A 2 9.11 -6.20 -12.25
C GLN A 2 10.44 -5.77 -11.59
N GLN A 3 11.48 -5.49 -12.38
CA GLN A 3 12.77 -5.05 -11.82
C GLN A 3 12.68 -3.69 -11.11
N THR A 4 11.85 -2.78 -11.64
CA THR A 4 11.58 -1.49 -11.00
C THR A 4 10.88 -1.67 -9.66
N HIS A 5 9.86 -2.53 -9.62
CA HIS A 5 9.15 -2.87 -8.38
C HIS A 5 10.09 -3.51 -7.33
N ALA A 6 10.96 -4.44 -7.75
CA ALA A 6 11.96 -5.03 -6.85
C ALA A 6 12.92 -3.98 -6.25
N GLN A 7 13.33 -2.99 -7.03
CA GLN A 7 14.16 -1.88 -6.55
C GLN A 7 13.39 -0.92 -5.62
N ILE A 8 12.11 -0.68 -5.86
CA ILE A 8 11.24 0.09 -4.95
C ILE A 8 11.13 -0.65 -3.62
N ARG A 9 10.81 -1.95 -3.63
CA ARG A 9 10.73 -2.77 -2.42
C ARG A 9 12.00 -2.71 -1.58
N GLN A 10 13.15 -2.89 -2.22
CA GLN A 10 14.43 -2.86 -1.52
C GLN A 10 14.72 -1.52 -0.81
N LYS A 11 14.20 -0.41 -1.34
CA LYS A 11 14.60 0.94 -0.90
C LYS A 11 13.53 1.69 -0.12
N LEU A 12 12.26 1.40 -0.37
CA LEU A 12 11.13 2.22 0.05
C LEU A 12 10.06 1.45 0.84
N VAL A 13 10.23 0.15 1.06
CA VAL A 13 9.29 -0.67 1.83
C VAL A 13 9.90 -0.98 3.19
N PRO A 14 9.54 -0.24 4.26
CA PRO A 14 10.04 -0.51 5.61
C PRO A 14 9.45 -1.80 6.20
N ARG A 15 8.20 -2.10 5.87
CA ARG A 15 7.50 -3.35 6.22
C ARG A 15 6.43 -3.65 5.19
N VAL A 16 6.02 -4.92 5.10
CA VAL A 16 4.93 -5.35 4.21
C VAL A 16 3.68 -4.49 4.46
N GLY A 17 3.05 -4.02 3.39
CA GLY A 17 1.87 -3.15 3.46
C GLY A 17 2.18 -1.65 3.63
N LEU A 18 3.45 -1.24 3.77
CA LEU A 18 3.84 0.17 3.84
C LEU A 18 4.88 0.53 2.78
N VAL A 19 4.61 1.57 1.99
CA VAL A 19 5.52 2.05 0.95
C VAL A 19 5.75 3.56 1.09
N TYR A 20 7.00 3.99 1.24
CA TYR A 20 7.36 5.39 1.13
C TYR A 20 7.21 5.87 -0.31
N ARG A 21 6.67 7.08 -0.49
CA ARG A 21 6.48 7.70 -1.81
C ARG A 21 7.78 7.88 -2.58
N ASN A 22 8.86 8.24 -1.89
CA ASN A 22 10.19 8.43 -2.47
C ASN A 22 11.28 8.45 -1.37
N GLN A 23 12.55 8.48 -1.80
CA GLN A 23 13.69 8.45 -0.89
C GLN A 23 13.82 9.71 -0.01
N ARG A 24 13.25 10.85 -0.44
CA ARG A 24 13.22 12.07 0.37
C ARG A 24 12.26 11.92 1.56
N SER A 25 11.10 11.31 1.36
CA SER A 25 10.15 11.01 2.46
C SER A 25 10.83 10.18 3.55
N LEU A 26 11.58 9.14 3.15
CA LEU A 26 12.38 8.34 4.09
C LEU A 26 13.45 9.17 4.83
N GLN A 27 14.17 10.06 4.13
CA GLN A 27 15.23 10.89 4.74
C GLN A 27 14.70 11.95 5.70
N LEU A 28 13.47 12.44 5.45
CA LEU A 28 12.83 13.45 6.28
C LEU A 28 11.99 12.87 7.41
N GLN A 29 11.99 11.54 7.59
CA GLN A 29 11.15 10.85 8.57
C GLN A 29 9.65 11.19 8.39
N GLU A 30 9.22 11.37 7.13
CA GLU A 30 7.80 11.38 6.78
C GLU A 30 7.21 9.97 6.95
N GLY A 31 5.88 9.84 7.02
CA GLY A 31 5.25 8.53 7.06
C GLY A 31 5.27 7.80 5.70
N ALA A 32 4.97 6.52 5.72
CA ALA A 32 4.68 5.77 4.51
C ALA A 32 3.39 6.32 3.87
N PHE A 33 3.40 6.54 2.56
CA PHE A 33 2.27 7.15 1.88
C PHE A 33 1.25 6.06 1.57
N ALA A 34 0.12 6.05 2.28
CA ALA A 34 -0.79 4.90 2.31
C ALA A 34 -1.29 4.50 0.91
N LEU A 35 -1.51 5.47 0.02
CA LEU A 35 -1.87 5.22 -1.38
C LEU A 35 -0.80 4.41 -2.13
N CYS A 36 0.49 4.64 -1.88
CA CYS A 36 1.57 3.89 -2.52
C CYS A 36 1.55 2.41 -2.13
N SER A 37 1.13 2.09 -0.90
CA SER A 37 0.94 0.71 -0.44
C SER A 37 -0.17 -0.01 -1.21
N PHE A 38 -1.33 0.65 -1.39
CA PHE A 38 -2.42 0.07 -2.16
C PHE A 38 -2.08 -0.03 -3.65
N TRP A 39 -1.29 0.90 -4.20
CA TRP A 39 -0.76 0.75 -5.57
C TRP A 39 0.19 -0.43 -5.72
N GLU A 40 0.97 -0.77 -4.69
CA GLU A 40 1.80 -1.97 -4.74
C GLU A 40 0.94 -3.24 -4.83
N ALA A 41 -0.11 -3.34 -4.00
CA ALA A 41 -1.06 -4.45 -4.08
C ALA A 41 -1.75 -4.52 -5.47
N ASP A 42 -2.22 -3.39 -5.99
CA ASP A 42 -2.79 -3.30 -7.35
C ASP A 42 -1.81 -3.79 -8.42
N PHE A 43 -0.55 -3.35 -8.35
CA PHE A 43 0.50 -3.76 -9.28
C PHE A 43 0.77 -5.27 -9.23
N LEU A 44 0.85 -5.84 -8.03
CA LEU A 44 1.10 -7.27 -7.83
C LEU A 44 -0.05 -8.12 -8.38
N ALA A 45 -1.30 -7.72 -8.09
CA ALA A 45 -2.49 -8.38 -8.60
C ALA A 45 -2.51 -8.38 -10.14
N ARG A 46 -2.32 -7.21 -10.75
CA ARG A 46 -2.24 -7.07 -12.22
C ARG A 46 -1.05 -7.80 -12.85
N SER A 47 -0.03 -8.16 -12.05
CA SER A 47 1.13 -8.93 -12.48
C SER A 47 0.95 -10.45 -12.35
N GLY A 48 -0.22 -10.91 -11.92
CA GLY A 48 -0.50 -12.34 -11.68
C GLY A 48 0.13 -12.88 -10.40
N LYS A 49 0.62 -12.01 -9.51
CA LYS A 49 1.19 -12.39 -8.21
C LYS A 49 0.12 -12.29 -7.12
N THR A 50 -0.97 -13.04 -7.31
CA THR A 50 -2.21 -12.91 -6.52
C THR A 50 -1.98 -13.06 -5.02
N ASP A 51 -1.26 -14.09 -4.57
CA ASP A 51 -1.03 -14.34 -3.14
C ASP A 51 -0.21 -13.22 -2.48
N GLU A 52 0.80 -12.72 -3.18
CA GLU A 52 1.65 -11.63 -2.68
C GLU A 52 0.88 -10.29 -2.67
N ALA A 53 -0.01 -10.09 -3.64
CA ALA A 53 -0.91 -8.94 -3.67
C ALA A 53 -1.89 -8.96 -2.49
N ARG A 54 -2.43 -10.14 -2.16
CA ARG A 54 -3.31 -10.38 -1.01
C ARG A 54 -2.61 -10.05 0.31
N GLU A 55 -1.39 -10.57 0.50
CA GLU A 55 -0.57 -10.29 1.68
C GLU A 55 -0.32 -8.78 1.87
N VAL A 56 0.12 -8.08 0.81
CA VAL A 56 0.38 -6.63 0.87
C VAL A 56 -0.91 -5.84 1.13
N PHE A 57 -2.01 -6.23 0.48
CA PHE A 57 -3.30 -5.55 0.64
C PHE A 57 -3.82 -5.66 2.07
N GLU A 58 -3.81 -6.87 2.65
CA GLU A 58 -4.28 -7.10 4.02
C GLU A 58 -3.39 -6.39 5.04
N ALA A 59 -2.07 -6.47 4.89
CA ALA A 59 -1.13 -5.75 5.77
C ALA A 59 -1.30 -4.22 5.70
N ALA A 60 -1.67 -3.68 4.54
CA ALA A 60 -1.98 -2.26 4.41
C ALA A 60 -3.30 -1.90 5.12
N LEU A 61 -4.32 -2.76 5.02
CA LEU A 61 -5.62 -2.56 5.66
C LEU A 61 -5.56 -2.51 7.20
N GLU A 62 -4.60 -3.20 7.83
CA GLU A 62 -4.40 -3.18 9.28
C GLU A 62 -4.13 -1.78 9.86
N ASN A 63 -3.80 -0.80 9.02
CA ASN A 63 -3.53 0.59 9.43
C ASN A 63 -4.77 1.50 9.36
N ALA A 64 -5.94 0.95 9.06
CA ALA A 64 -7.20 1.70 9.17
C ALA A 64 -7.50 1.98 10.65
N ASN A 65 -8.21 3.06 10.94
CA ASN A 65 -8.72 3.28 12.29
C ASN A 65 -9.94 2.37 12.59
N ASP A 66 -10.53 2.55 13.77
CA ASP A 66 -11.69 1.79 14.26
C ASP A 66 -12.98 1.92 13.42
N VAL A 67 -13.01 2.84 12.46
CA VAL A 67 -14.11 3.05 11.51
C VAL A 67 -13.67 2.91 10.06
N ASP A 68 -12.57 2.19 9.81
CA ASP A 68 -12.01 1.86 8.50
C ASP A 68 -11.58 3.08 7.65
N LEU A 69 -11.19 4.17 8.31
CA LEU A 69 -10.69 5.37 7.66
C LEU A 69 -9.17 5.45 7.70
N PHE A 70 -8.60 5.94 6.60
CA PHE A 70 -7.16 6.16 6.44
C PHE A 70 -6.79 7.64 6.38
N ALA A 71 -5.63 7.96 6.94
CA ALA A 71 -4.94 9.20 6.67
C ALA A 71 -4.12 9.12 5.36
N GLU A 72 -3.42 10.21 5.06
CA GLU A 72 -2.52 10.30 3.92
C GLU A 72 -1.24 9.48 4.13
N GLU A 73 -0.68 9.59 5.33
CA GLU A 73 0.55 8.93 5.73
C GLU A 73 0.32 8.04 6.96
N ILE A 74 1.17 7.03 7.10
CA ILE A 74 1.18 6.12 8.24
C ILE A 74 2.61 6.10 8.79
N ASP A 75 2.78 6.34 10.08
CA ASP A 75 4.06 6.15 10.73
C ASP A 75 4.50 4.68 10.61
N ALA A 76 5.68 4.44 10.04
CA ALA A 76 6.12 3.08 9.76
C ALA A 76 6.48 2.27 11.02
N GLU A 77 6.83 2.95 12.12
CA GLU A 77 7.21 2.34 13.39
C GLU A 77 6.01 2.17 14.32
N THR A 78 5.17 3.21 14.46
CA THR A 78 4.04 3.20 15.41
C THR A 78 2.72 2.76 14.79
N GLY A 79 2.55 2.94 13.47
CA GLY A 79 1.28 2.77 12.78
C GLY A 79 0.33 3.96 12.92
N ASP A 80 0.77 5.06 13.53
CA ASP A 80 -0.07 6.25 13.72
C ASP A 80 -0.46 6.88 12.38
N ALA A 81 -1.70 7.38 12.34
CA ALA A 81 -2.23 8.14 11.21
C ALA A 81 -1.59 9.55 11.16
N LEU A 82 -0.96 9.89 10.04
CA LEU A 82 -0.27 11.16 9.83
C LEU A 82 -0.84 11.95 8.64
N GLY A 83 -0.76 13.27 8.72
CA GLY A 83 -1.16 14.16 7.63
C GLY A 83 -2.67 14.31 7.47
N ASN A 84 -3.12 14.43 6.22
CA ASN A 84 -4.53 14.71 5.92
C ASN A 84 -5.43 13.53 6.33
N PHE A 85 -6.54 13.82 7.01
CA PHE A 85 -7.50 12.81 7.45
C PHE A 85 -8.96 13.32 7.39
N PRO A 86 -9.91 12.53 6.86
CA PRO A 86 -9.70 11.30 6.10
C PRO A 86 -9.17 11.62 4.69
N GLN A 87 -8.21 10.84 4.18
CA GLN A 87 -7.62 11.11 2.87
C GLN A 87 -8.36 10.36 1.75
N ALA A 88 -9.14 11.08 0.93
CA ALA A 88 -9.97 10.48 -0.12
C ALA A 88 -9.16 9.67 -1.15
N PHE A 89 -7.96 10.11 -1.51
CA PHE A 89 -7.12 9.38 -2.46
C PHE A 89 -6.65 8.03 -1.92
N THR A 90 -6.35 7.91 -0.63
CA THR A 90 -6.00 6.63 0.00
C THR A 90 -7.14 5.62 -0.15
N HIS A 91 -8.38 6.04 0.11
CA HIS A 91 -9.56 5.19 -0.03
C HIS A 91 -9.83 4.80 -1.49
N LEU A 92 -9.55 5.69 -2.46
CA LEU A 92 -9.57 5.32 -3.88
C LEU A 92 -8.52 4.24 -4.19
N GLY A 93 -7.34 4.31 -3.56
CA GLY A 93 -6.32 3.26 -3.62
C GLY A 93 -6.84 1.91 -3.13
N VAL A 94 -7.49 1.87 -1.97
CA VAL A 94 -8.13 0.67 -1.40
C VAL A 94 -9.08 0.03 -2.41
N ILE A 95 -10.01 0.82 -2.96
CA ILE A 95 -11.02 0.34 -3.91
C ILE A 95 -10.37 -0.25 -5.15
N ASN A 96 -9.39 0.44 -5.74
CA ASN A 96 -8.72 -0.03 -6.96
C ASN A 96 -7.94 -1.33 -6.71
N ALA A 97 -7.19 -1.40 -5.61
CA ALA A 97 -6.45 -2.60 -5.26
C ALA A 97 -7.38 -3.80 -5.02
N ALA A 98 -8.50 -3.59 -4.32
CA ALA A 98 -9.50 -4.63 -4.09
C ALA A 98 -10.12 -5.16 -5.39
N LEU A 99 -10.44 -4.27 -6.34
CA LEU A 99 -10.98 -4.65 -7.65
C LEU A 99 -9.96 -5.46 -8.45
N SER A 100 -8.71 -5.01 -8.55
CA SER A 100 -7.66 -5.73 -9.26
C SER A 100 -7.36 -7.09 -8.64
N LEU A 101 -7.39 -7.18 -7.31
CA LEU A 101 -7.13 -8.41 -6.60
C LEU A 101 -8.25 -9.44 -6.81
N ARG A 102 -9.52 -9.01 -6.72
CA ARG A 102 -10.68 -9.84 -7.10
C ARG A 102 -10.54 -10.38 -8.51
N ASP A 103 -10.25 -9.50 -9.47
CA ASP A 103 -10.12 -9.89 -10.88
C ASP A 103 -8.95 -10.87 -11.11
N SER A 104 -7.87 -10.76 -10.33
CA SER A 104 -6.73 -11.69 -10.35
C SER A 104 -7.09 -13.06 -9.77
N GLU A 105 -7.86 -13.10 -8.68
CA GLU A 105 -8.32 -14.36 -8.06
C GLU A 105 -9.29 -15.13 -8.94
N ASP A 106 -10.17 -14.43 -9.67
CA ASP A 106 -11.11 -15.06 -10.58
C ASP A 106 -10.43 -15.66 -11.82
N GLN A 107 -9.24 -15.18 -12.20
CA GLN A 107 -8.44 -15.75 -13.29
C GLN A 107 -7.63 -16.99 -12.88
N CYS A 108 -7.37 -17.18 -11.58
CA CYS A 108 -6.67 -18.35 -11.05
C CYS A 108 -7.60 -19.55 -10.78
N LYS A 109 -8.92 -19.38 -10.87
CA LYS A 109 -9.93 -20.44 -10.75
C LYS A 109 -10.11 -21.18 -12.07
#